data_AF-A0A1D3LAG4-F1
#
_entry.id   AF-A0A1D3LAG4-F1
#
_cell.length_a   1.000
_cell.length_b   1.000
_cell.length_c   1.000
_cell.angle_alpha   90.00
_cell.angle_beta   90.00
_cell.angle_gamma   90.00
#
_symmetry.space_group_name_H-M   'P 1'
#
loop_
_entity.id
_entity.type
_entity.pdbx_description
1 polymer ?
#
loop_
_entity_poly.entity_id
_entity_poly.type
_entity_poly.pdbx_seq_one_letter_code
_entity_poly.pdbx_strand_id
1 'polypeptide(L)'
;MNPKLIQISLSLLLMCLCGSYSNEKKNNNGFMIAKSNRLLSELENDEVGVEVHEDQPIYKEQPVYEDQSNYEVLVRDKNGNPVDKNNLKNDIKIAFIDLDGTLLNDRYKASKLNIESLVKAQDKGIKIVFATGRPLCTANYLIGEDIKKNNLSLIPGIYLNGSATYEPNGDRIIDNYMDEKLIMDIYNFSKENNLLRRMIWCSLEKIHTFEINEYTDEFMKFEPIIPDIIDEETLKNPKIYKIYIRLDKENLSNVLKMYQDKFLDRIYVDNKHKIYLELFMPNTNKFESVKALCKHFDISLNDALAIGDGVNDIEMLQGVGTSIAVQNASSKVKECAKYVGPSNNDDAVHHILRTFCGI
;
A
#
# COMPACT_ATOMS: atom_id res chain seq x y z
N MET A 1 -19.34 18.44 40.95
CA MET A 1 -18.45 18.65 39.78
C MET A 1 -18.09 20.12 39.72
N ASN A 2 -16.80 20.45 39.74
CA ASN A 2 -16.27 21.81 39.96
C ASN A 2 -16.02 22.51 38.58
N PRO A 3 -16.54 23.72 38.31
CA PRO A 3 -16.48 24.34 36.97
C PRO A 3 -15.10 24.88 36.53
N LYS A 4 -14.04 24.68 37.33
CA LYS A 4 -12.69 25.22 37.06
C LYS A 4 -11.79 24.34 36.18
N LEU A 5 -12.28 23.22 35.65
CA LEU A 5 -11.51 22.30 34.79
C LEU A 5 -11.77 22.46 33.28
N ILE A 6 -12.67 23.34 32.86
CA ILE A 6 -13.01 23.53 31.43
C ILE A 6 -12.24 24.70 30.79
N GLN A 7 -11.50 25.49 31.57
CA GLN A 7 -10.81 26.69 31.06
C GLN A 7 -9.31 26.52 30.76
N ILE A 8 -8.76 25.31 30.94
CA ILE A 8 -7.34 25.02 30.63
C ILE A 8 -7.18 24.25 29.30
N SER A 9 -8.25 23.68 28.74
CA SER A 9 -8.20 22.94 27.48
C SER A 9 -8.40 23.79 26.21
N LEU A 10 -8.72 25.08 26.34
CA LEU A 10 -8.93 25.98 25.18
C LEU A 10 -7.74 26.91 24.89
N SER A 11 -6.83 27.14 25.85
CA SER A 11 -5.66 28.01 25.68
C SER A 11 -4.45 27.31 25.05
N LEU A 12 -4.44 25.97 25.00
CA LEU A 12 -3.40 25.16 24.33
C LEU A 12 -3.71 24.85 22.85
N LEU A 13 -4.95 25.08 22.39
CA LEU A 13 -5.34 24.83 21.00
C LEU A 13 -5.19 26.07 20.09
N LEU A 14 -4.91 27.25 20.65
CA LEU A 14 -4.77 28.50 19.88
C LEU A 14 -3.33 29.00 19.68
N MET A 15 -2.31 28.28 20.16
CA MET A 15 -0.90 28.65 19.93
C MET A 15 -0.20 27.93 18.75
N CYS A 16 -0.90 27.07 18.01
CA CYS A 16 -0.36 26.42 16.80
C CYS A 16 -0.77 27.10 15.48
N LEU A 17 -1.43 28.26 15.54
CA LEU A 17 -1.87 29.02 14.36
C LEU A 17 -1.52 30.51 14.55
N CYS A 18 -0.25 30.86 14.39
CA CYS A 18 0.25 32.17 13.93
C CYS A 18 1.77 32.23 14.19
N GLY A 19 2.59 32.40 13.14
CA GLY A 19 3.98 32.80 13.35
C GLY A 19 5.00 32.43 12.28
N SER A 20 4.70 32.59 11.00
CA SER A 20 5.75 32.82 9.99
C SER A 20 5.99 34.34 9.90
N TYR A 21 7.20 34.82 10.25
CA TYR A 21 8.01 35.79 9.50
C TYR A 21 9.29 36.21 10.26
N SER A 22 10.44 35.99 9.61
CA SER A 22 11.76 36.66 9.65
C SER A 22 12.39 37.16 10.96
N ASN A 23 13.61 36.70 11.28
CA ASN A 23 14.85 37.41 10.91
C ASN A 23 16.14 36.67 11.28
N GLU A 24 17.15 36.87 10.45
CA GLU A 24 18.51 36.35 10.50
C GLU A 24 19.29 36.72 11.78
N LYS A 25 20.15 35.79 12.25
CA LYS A 25 21.55 36.11 12.59
C LYS A 25 22.44 34.87 12.65
N LYS A 26 23.58 34.99 11.96
CA LYS A 26 24.70 34.06 11.82
C LYS A 26 25.19 33.48 13.15
N ASN A 27 25.68 32.23 13.10
CA ASN A 27 27.01 31.92 13.62
C ASN A 27 27.64 30.70 12.92
N ASN A 28 28.94 30.84 12.68
CA ASN A 28 29.84 29.95 11.96
C ASN A 28 30.11 28.64 12.71
N ASN A 29 30.25 27.56 11.93
CA ASN A 29 31.16 26.40 12.07
C ASN A 29 30.60 25.34 11.09
N GLY A 30 31.17 25.06 9.92
CA GLY A 30 32.58 24.81 9.65
C GLY A 30 32.77 23.31 9.38
N PHE A 31 32.21 22.79 8.29
CA PHE A 31 32.61 21.50 7.70
C PHE A 31 32.43 21.55 6.18
N MET A 32 33.56 21.52 5.46
CA MET A 32 33.64 21.32 4.02
C MET A 32 33.75 19.83 3.74
N ILE A 33 32.87 19.30 2.87
CA ILE A 33 33.14 18.08 2.12
C ILE A 33 32.87 18.36 0.64
N ALA A 34 33.90 18.09 -0.15
CA ALA A 34 34.08 18.48 -1.54
C ALA A 34 33.09 17.81 -2.51
N LYS A 35 32.56 18.61 -3.44
CA LYS A 35 31.98 18.11 -4.70
C LYS A 35 33.10 17.87 -5.70
N SER A 36 33.24 16.62 -6.15
CA SER A 36 34.13 16.25 -7.26
C SER A 36 33.36 16.43 -8.58
N ASN A 37 33.71 17.47 -9.33
CA ASN A 37 33.45 17.56 -10.77
C ASN A 37 34.67 16.99 -11.48
N ARG A 38 34.48 16.00 -12.34
CA ARG A 38 35.50 15.52 -13.28
C ARG A 38 35.01 15.81 -14.69
N LEU A 39 35.67 16.75 -15.34
CA LEU A 39 35.60 17.05 -16.77
C LEU A 39 37.00 16.88 -17.35
N LEU A 40 37.03 16.59 -18.65
CA LEU A 40 38.13 16.63 -19.63
C LEU A 40 38.58 15.25 -20.15
N SER A 41 38.22 14.99 -21.41
CA SER A 41 39.21 15.10 -22.50
C SER A 41 38.51 15.24 -23.85
N GLU A 42 38.82 16.34 -24.51
CA GLU A 42 38.57 16.67 -25.91
C GLU A 42 39.33 15.72 -26.85
N LEU A 43 38.75 15.41 -28.01
CA LEU A 43 39.46 15.14 -29.26
C LEU A 43 38.61 15.69 -30.41
N GLU A 44 39.07 16.81 -30.99
CA GLU A 44 38.67 17.34 -32.29
C GLU A 44 39.54 16.74 -33.42
N ASN A 45 39.13 17.08 -34.65
CA ASN A 45 39.70 16.85 -36.00
C ASN A 45 38.87 15.84 -36.81
N ASP A 46 38.43 16.10 -38.04
CA ASP A 46 38.53 17.23 -38.96
C ASP A 46 37.49 17.02 -40.09
N GLU A 47 37.02 18.13 -40.69
CA GLU A 47 36.74 18.39 -42.13
C GLU A 47 36.07 17.33 -43.04
N VAL A 48 35.21 17.58 -44.03
CA VAL A 48 34.70 18.74 -44.81
C VAL A 48 33.64 18.16 -45.77
N GLY A 49 32.64 18.96 -46.19
CA GLY A 49 31.82 18.62 -47.36
C GLY A 49 30.53 19.42 -47.50
N VAL A 50 30.62 20.60 -48.13
CA VAL A 50 29.50 21.45 -48.54
C VAL A 50 28.99 20.98 -49.91
N GLU A 51 27.67 20.90 -50.10
CA GLU A 51 27.04 21.17 -51.40
C GLU A 51 25.59 21.67 -51.23
N VAL A 52 25.19 22.59 -52.12
CA VAL A 52 24.04 23.50 -52.07
C VAL A 52 23.14 23.23 -53.29
N HIS A 53 21.87 23.70 -53.22
CA HIS A 53 20.84 23.89 -54.28
C HIS A 53 19.86 22.69 -54.45
N GLU A 54 18.54 22.83 -54.66
CA GLU A 54 17.63 23.95 -54.90
C GLU A 54 16.18 23.43 -54.82
N ASP A 55 15.23 24.35 -54.55
CA ASP A 55 13.82 24.41 -54.98
C ASP A 55 12.74 23.34 -54.64
N GLN A 56 11.61 23.90 -54.17
CA GLN A 56 10.33 23.24 -53.87
C GLN A 56 9.57 22.77 -55.12
N PRO A 57 8.52 21.93 -54.93
CA PRO A 57 7.19 22.48 -55.18
C PRO A 57 6.16 22.15 -54.09
N ILE A 58 5.35 23.16 -53.79
CA ILE A 58 4.10 23.09 -53.03
C ILE A 58 3.10 22.19 -53.77
N TYR A 59 2.63 21.12 -53.11
CA TYR A 59 1.43 20.39 -53.53
C TYR A 59 0.55 19.98 -52.34
N LYS A 60 -0.58 20.68 -52.25
CA LYS A 60 -1.95 20.27 -51.87
C LYS A 60 -2.16 19.56 -50.52
N GLU A 61 -2.92 20.25 -49.68
CA GLU A 61 -3.65 19.75 -48.52
C GLU A 61 -4.32 18.39 -48.80
N GLN A 62 -3.98 17.39 -47.98
CA GLN A 62 -4.76 16.17 -47.79
C GLN A 62 -5.23 16.14 -46.33
N PRO A 63 -6.46 15.64 -46.06
CA PRO A 63 -7.08 15.77 -44.76
C PRO A 63 -6.28 14.97 -43.73
N VAL A 64 -5.96 15.62 -42.61
CA VAL A 64 -5.42 14.98 -41.42
C VAL A 64 -6.47 13.95 -40.98
N TYR A 65 -6.21 12.68 -41.28
CA TYR A 65 -6.90 11.58 -40.68
C TYR A 65 -6.76 11.73 -39.16
N GLU A 66 -7.90 11.81 -38.47
CA GLU A 66 -7.99 11.61 -37.02
C GLU A 66 -7.16 10.38 -36.66
N ASP A 67 -6.08 10.58 -35.91
CA ASP A 67 -5.28 9.50 -35.38
C ASP A 67 -6.13 8.71 -34.38
N GLN A 68 -6.66 7.59 -34.85
CA GLN A 68 -7.38 6.56 -34.11
C GLN A 68 -6.41 5.79 -33.21
N SER A 69 -5.86 6.45 -32.19
CA SER A 69 -5.08 5.80 -31.14
C SER A 69 -5.65 6.05 -29.73
N ASN A 70 -6.98 6.18 -29.62
CA ASN A 70 -7.68 5.86 -28.38
C ASN A 70 -7.71 4.34 -28.19
N TYR A 71 -6.57 3.75 -27.79
CA TYR A 71 -6.64 2.53 -26.99
C TYR A 71 -7.27 2.94 -25.67
N GLU A 72 -8.61 2.98 -25.61
CA GLU A 72 -9.29 3.11 -24.33
C GLU A 72 -8.76 1.98 -23.46
N VAL A 73 -8.08 2.38 -22.39
CA VAL A 73 -7.63 1.48 -21.34
C VAL A 73 -8.91 0.97 -20.67
N LEU A 74 -9.30 -0.25 -21.04
CA LEU A 74 -10.63 -0.83 -20.77
C LEU A 74 -10.53 -2.01 -19.81
N VAL A 75 -11.53 -2.11 -18.93
CA VAL A 75 -11.78 -3.33 -18.16
C VAL A 75 -12.35 -4.40 -19.11
N ARG A 76 -11.88 -5.63 -18.97
CA ARG A 76 -12.25 -6.77 -19.81
C ARG A 76 -12.88 -7.91 -19.02
N ASP A 77 -13.81 -8.62 -19.64
CA ASP A 77 -14.35 -9.87 -19.13
C ASP A 77 -13.33 -11.02 -19.26
N LYS A 78 -13.73 -12.23 -18.83
CA LYS A 78 -12.89 -13.44 -18.93
C LYS A 78 -12.57 -13.88 -20.34
N ASN A 79 -13.35 -13.45 -21.33
CA ASN A 79 -13.13 -13.74 -22.74
C ASN A 79 -12.27 -12.65 -23.41
N GLY A 80 -11.85 -11.63 -22.65
CA GLY A 80 -11.06 -10.51 -23.17
C GLY A 80 -11.90 -9.41 -23.82
N ASN A 81 -13.23 -9.50 -23.79
CA ASN A 81 -14.11 -8.49 -24.36
C ASN A 81 -14.19 -7.27 -23.42
N PRO A 82 -14.19 -6.03 -23.95
CA PRO A 82 -14.48 -4.86 -23.13
C PRO A 82 -15.82 -4.98 -22.40
N VAL A 83 -15.84 -4.56 -21.14
CA VAL A 83 -17.06 -4.52 -20.33
C VAL A 83 -17.97 -3.39 -20.81
N ASP A 84 -19.18 -3.75 -21.24
CA ASP A 84 -20.24 -2.78 -21.53
C ASP A 84 -20.96 -2.39 -20.23
N LYS A 85 -20.85 -1.11 -19.87
CA LYS A 85 -21.44 -0.55 -18.65
C LYS A 85 -22.97 -0.69 -18.60
N ASN A 86 -23.64 -0.72 -19.76
CA ASN A 86 -25.09 -0.83 -19.84
C ASN A 86 -25.60 -2.23 -19.42
N ASN A 87 -24.73 -3.23 -19.41
CA ASN A 87 -25.06 -4.61 -19.06
C ASN A 87 -24.73 -4.96 -17.60
N LEU A 88 -24.23 -4.01 -16.82
CA LEU A 88 -23.93 -4.20 -15.41
C LEU A 88 -25.22 -4.27 -14.60
N LYS A 89 -25.37 -5.35 -13.82
CA LYS A 89 -26.59 -5.64 -13.05
C LYS A 89 -26.51 -5.19 -11.59
N ASN A 90 -25.30 -4.92 -11.08
CA ASN A 90 -25.08 -4.66 -9.66
C ASN A 90 -24.82 -3.17 -9.44
N ASP A 91 -25.44 -2.63 -8.40
CA ASP A 91 -25.22 -1.27 -7.93
C ASP A 91 -24.13 -1.27 -6.85
N ILE A 92 -22.96 -0.74 -7.16
CA ILE A 92 -21.80 -0.79 -6.25
C ILE A 92 -21.97 0.21 -5.11
N LYS A 93 -22.00 -0.28 -3.88
CA LYS A 93 -22.16 0.54 -2.66
C LYS A 93 -20.89 0.66 -1.83
N ILE A 94 -19.94 -0.25 -2.04
CA ILE A 94 -18.65 -0.28 -1.35
C ILE A 94 -17.56 -0.84 -2.26
N ALA A 95 -16.37 -0.24 -2.23
CA ALA A 95 -15.20 -0.64 -2.97
C ALA A 95 -14.04 -0.94 -2.00
N PHE A 96 -13.52 -2.17 -2.06
CA PHE A 96 -12.34 -2.64 -1.36
C PHE A 96 -11.15 -2.62 -2.31
N ILE A 97 -10.12 -1.85 -1.97
CA ILE A 97 -9.05 -1.50 -2.91
C ILE A 97 -7.71 -1.83 -2.26
N ASP A 98 -6.99 -2.76 -2.87
CA ASP A 98 -5.61 -3.04 -2.47
C ASP A 98 -4.68 -1.86 -2.80
N LEU A 99 -3.55 -1.78 -2.08
CA LEU A 99 -2.57 -0.69 -2.22
C LEU A 99 -1.48 -1.04 -3.23
N ASP A 100 -0.47 -1.79 -2.80
CA ASP A 100 0.74 -2.08 -3.56
C ASP A 100 0.44 -2.91 -4.80
N GLY A 101 0.83 -2.44 -5.98
CA GLY A 101 0.54 -3.17 -7.21
C GLY A 101 -0.92 -3.07 -7.66
N THR A 102 -1.77 -2.29 -6.98
CA THR A 102 -3.16 -2.04 -7.36
C THR A 102 -3.47 -0.55 -7.46
N LEU A 103 -3.58 0.16 -6.32
CA LEU A 103 -3.75 1.61 -6.27
C LEU A 103 -2.42 2.35 -6.52
N LEU A 104 -1.34 1.79 -5.98
CA LEU A 104 0.01 2.31 -6.08
C LEU A 104 0.69 1.78 -7.35
N ASN A 105 1.28 2.70 -8.11
CA ASN A 105 2.16 2.37 -9.22
C ASN A 105 3.51 1.82 -8.74
N ASP A 106 4.40 1.44 -9.66
CA ASP A 106 5.71 0.85 -9.34
C ASP A 106 6.67 1.81 -8.62
N ARG A 107 6.29 3.09 -8.49
CA ARG A 107 7.00 4.11 -7.71
C ARG A 107 6.38 4.33 -6.33
N TYR A 108 5.50 3.43 -5.90
CA TYR A 108 4.75 3.51 -4.63
C TYR A 108 3.93 4.79 -4.47
N LYS A 109 3.35 5.29 -5.57
CA LYS A 109 2.48 6.48 -5.56
C LYS A 109 1.10 6.16 -6.12
N ALA A 110 0.08 6.71 -5.48
CA ALA A 110 -1.25 6.78 -6.08
C ALA A 110 -1.24 7.90 -7.13
N SER A 111 -1.78 7.63 -8.31
CA SER A 111 -1.88 8.67 -9.34
C SER A 111 -2.96 9.68 -8.99
N LYS A 112 -2.83 10.89 -9.54
CA LYS A 112 -3.86 11.94 -9.40
C LYS A 112 -5.23 11.46 -9.89
N LEU A 113 -5.28 10.75 -11.02
CA LEU A 113 -6.53 10.23 -11.59
C LEU A 113 -7.17 9.17 -10.70
N ASN A 114 -6.38 8.27 -10.10
CA ASN A 114 -6.89 7.30 -9.13
C ASN A 114 -7.51 8.04 -7.93
N ILE A 115 -6.80 9.00 -7.34
CA ILE A 115 -7.30 9.76 -6.17
C ILE A 115 -8.58 10.53 -6.50
N GLU A 116 -8.62 11.28 -7.61
CA GLU A 116 -9.81 12.02 -8.05
C GLU A 116 -11.03 11.10 -8.26
N SER A 117 -10.78 9.88 -8.73
CA SER A 117 -11.84 8.88 -8.95
C SER A 117 -12.39 8.31 -7.65
N LEU A 118 -11.53 8.11 -6.65
CA LEU A 118 -11.97 7.72 -5.31
C LEU A 118 -12.89 8.78 -4.70
N VAL A 119 -12.54 10.07 -4.84
CA VAL A 119 -13.38 11.19 -4.39
C VAL A 119 -14.73 11.18 -5.11
N LYS A 120 -14.74 11.08 -6.45
CA LYS A 120 -16.01 11.03 -7.19
C LYS A 120 -16.89 9.84 -6.82
N ALA A 121 -16.29 8.68 -6.52
CA ALA A 121 -17.03 7.52 -6.06
C ALA A 121 -17.61 7.75 -4.65
N GLN A 122 -16.82 8.33 -3.74
CA GLN A 122 -17.27 8.73 -2.41
C GLN A 122 -18.43 9.75 -2.47
N ASP A 123 -18.35 10.75 -3.35
CA ASP A 123 -19.39 11.78 -3.54
C ASP A 123 -20.71 11.19 -4.04
N LYS A 124 -20.66 10.02 -4.71
CA LYS A 124 -21.84 9.24 -5.09
C LYS A 124 -22.37 8.32 -3.98
N GLY A 125 -21.79 8.37 -2.79
CA GLY A 125 -22.17 7.55 -1.64
C GLY A 125 -21.50 6.18 -1.59
N ILE A 126 -20.55 5.88 -2.49
CA ILE A 126 -19.82 4.62 -2.49
C ILE A 126 -18.76 4.66 -1.40
N LYS A 127 -18.80 3.68 -0.51
CA LYS A 127 -17.81 3.57 0.56
C LYS A 127 -16.48 3.10 -0.01
N ILE A 128 -15.41 3.87 0.24
CA ILE A 128 -14.05 3.50 -0.15
C ILE A 128 -13.35 2.88 1.05
N VAL A 129 -12.82 1.67 0.89
CA VAL A 129 -12.09 0.94 1.94
C VAL A 129 -10.77 0.43 1.36
N PHE A 130 -9.66 0.84 1.96
CA PHE A 130 -8.35 0.29 1.60
C PHE A 130 -8.12 -1.06 2.27
N ALA A 131 -7.58 -2.02 1.53
CA ALA A 131 -7.34 -3.37 2.02
C ALA A 131 -5.93 -3.85 1.71
N THR A 132 -5.04 -3.86 2.71
CA THR A 132 -3.60 -4.06 2.49
C THR A 132 -2.97 -5.08 3.44
N GLY A 133 -1.86 -5.65 3.00
CA GLY A 133 -0.95 -6.44 3.85
C GLY A 133 -0.11 -5.59 4.80
N ARG A 134 -0.05 -4.27 4.57
CA ARG A 134 0.72 -3.32 5.38
C ARG A 134 0.04 -3.00 6.71
N PRO A 135 0.80 -2.60 7.74
CA PRO A 135 0.24 -1.93 8.91
C PRO A 135 -0.30 -0.53 8.55
N LEU A 136 -1.19 0.01 9.38
CA LEU A 136 -1.79 1.34 9.19
C LEU A 136 -0.72 2.43 9.12
N CYS A 137 0.35 2.33 9.93
CA CYS A 137 1.42 3.33 9.91
C CYS A 137 2.09 3.46 8.54
N THR A 138 2.38 2.34 7.86
CA THR A 138 2.97 2.39 6.52
C THR A 138 1.97 2.85 5.48
N ALA A 139 0.72 2.36 5.53
CA ALA A 139 -0.32 2.84 4.63
C ALA A 139 -0.51 4.36 4.75
N ASN A 140 -0.52 4.89 5.97
CA ASN A 140 -0.59 6.32 6.24
C ASN A 140 0.64 7.08 5.74
N TYR A 141 1.84 6.51 5.86
CA TYR A 141 3.03 7.13 5.29
C TYR A 141 2.99 7.21 3.75
N LEU A 142 2.48 6.16 3.09
CA LEU A 142 2.45 6.08 1.63
C LEU A 142 1.38 6.97 1.00
N ILE A 143 0.17 6.99 1.55
CA ILE A 143 -0.98 7.67 0.93
C ILE A 143 -1.70 8.65 1.87
N GLY A 144 -1.36 8.71 3.15
CA GLY A 144 -2.15 9.45 4.14
C GLY A 144 -2.26 10.96 3.85
N GLU A 145 -1.22 11.57 3.29
CA GLU A 145 -1.26 12.97 2.88
C GLU A 145 -2.28 13.21 1.74
N ASP A 146 -2.26 12.38 0.70
CA ASP A 146 -3.17 12.48 -0.44
C ASP A 146 -4.62 12.18 -0.01
N ILE A 147 -4.82 11.15 0.82
CA ILE A 147 -6.12 10.79 1.38
C ILE A 147 -6.70 11.94 2.19
N LYS A 148 -5.92 12.52 3.10
CA LYS A 148 -6.36 13.63 3.95
C LYS A 148 -6.68 14.89 3.15
N LYS A 149 -5.85 15.26 2.16
CA LYS A 149 -6.07 16.45 1.32
C LYS A 149 -7.34 16.36 0.47
N ASN A 150 -7.77 15.14 0.15
CA ASN A 150 -8.92 14.88 -0.72
C ASN A 150 -10.17 14.42 0.04
N ASN A 151 -10.23 14.63 1.36
CA ASN A 151 -11.39 14.26 2.21
C ASN A 151 -11.76 12.76 2.15
N LEU A 152 -10.79 11.92 1.80
CA LEU A 152 -10.88 10.48 1.92
C LEU A 152 -10.43 10.06 3.33
N SER A 153 -10.67 8.80 3.69
CA SER A 153 -10.31 8.27 4.99
C SER A 153 -9.58 6.93 4.86
N LEU A 154 -8.65 6.69 5.77
CA LEU A 154 -8.07 5.36 6.01
C LEU A 154 -8.98 4.51 6.93
N ILE A 155 -9.99 5.12 7.55
CA ILE A 155 -10.92 4.46 8.47
C ILE A 155 -12.35 4.61 7.92
N PRO A 156 -13.10 3.51 7.70
CA PRO A 156 -12.72 2.10 7.92
C PRO A 156 -11.60 1.62 6.97
N GLY A 157 -10.88 0.57 7.38
CA GLY A 157 -9.75 0.04 6.62
C GLY A 157 -9.33 -1.36 7.07
N ILE A 158 -8.77 -2.14 6.15
CA ILE A 158 -8.32 -3.51 6.37
C ILE A 158 -6.79 -3.55 6.27
N TYR A 159 -6.14 -4.01 7.34
CA TYR A 159 -4.69 -3.96 7.49
C TYR A 159 -4.11 -5.32 7.86
N LEU A 160 -2.81 -5.50 7.62
CA LEU A 160 -2.09 -6.71 7.97
C LEU A 160 -2.82 -7.97 7.47
N ASN A 161 -3.28 -7.91 6.21
CA ASN A 161 -4.07 -8.95 5.54
C ASN A 161 -5.35 -9.36 6.30
N GLY A 162 -6.00 -8.41 6.97
CA GLY A 162 -7.23 -8.66 7.73
C GLY A 162 -6.99 -9.08 9.18
N SER A 163 -5.74 -9.13 9.66
CA SER A 163 -5.46 -9.33 11.09
C SER A 163 -6.03 -8.19 11.95
N ALA A 164 -6.12 -6.98 11.38
CA ALA A 164 -6.79 -5.85 11.99
C ALA A 164 -7.74 -5.19 10.99
N THR A 165 -8.93 -4.81 11.45
CA THR A 165 -9.92 -4.10 10.63
C THR A 165 -10.57 -3.01 11.45
N TYR A 166 -10.44 -1.78 10.99
CA TYR A 166 -11.10 -0.62 11.58
C TYR A 166 -12.50 -0.47 11.02
N GLU A 167 -13.47 -0.23 11.89
CA GLU A 167 -14.82 0.23 11.53
C GLU A 167 -14.88 1.79 11.54
N PRO A 168 -15.96 2.42 11.06
CA PRO A 168 -16.00 3.88 10.82
C PRO A 168 -15.74 4.77 12.05
N ASN A 169 -16.07 4.30 13.24
CA ASN A 169 -15.85 5.04 14.49
C ASN A 169 -14.38 4.99 14.97
N GLY A 170 -13.52 4.19 14.31
CA GLY A 170 -12.13 3.96 14.72
C GLY A 170 -11.92 2.78 15.67
N ASP A 171 -12.97 2.03 16.03
CA ASP A 171 -12.85 0.77 16.77
C ASP A 171 -12.43 -0.37 15.83
N ARG A 172 -11.88 -1.45 16.42
CA ARG A 172 -11.45 -2.63 15.65
C ARG A 172 -12.53 -3.70 15.69
N ILE A 173 -13.18 -3.93 14.55
CA ILE A 173 -14.15 -5.04 14.38
C ILE A 173 -13.46 -6.40 14.25
N ILE A 174 -12.21 -6.41 13.75
CA ILE A 174 -11.30 -7.56 13.80
C ILE A 174 -9.99 -7.10 14.42
N ASP A 175 -9.51 -7.84 15.43
CA ASP A 175 -8.33 -7.50 16.21
C ASP A 175 -7.56 -8.78 16.61
N ASN A 176 -6.98 -9.47 15.63
CA ASN A 176 -6.30 -10.76 15.80
C ASN A 176 -4.79 -10.59 15.95
N TYR A 177 -4.35 -10.29 17.16
CA TYR A 177 -2.94 -10.13 17.55
C TYR A 177 -2.45 -11.32 18.36
N MET A 178 -1.13 -11.47 18.43
CA MET A 178 -0.47 -12.49 19.25
C MET A 178 -0.62 -12.13 20.74
N ASP A 179 -0.95 -13.11 21.57
CA ASP A 179 -0.93 -12.92 23.02
C ASP A 179 0.51 -12.75 23.55
N GLU A 180 0.64 -12.13 24.73
CA GLU A 180 1.94 -11.85 25.35
C GLU A 180 2.78 -13.12 25.52
N LYS A 181 2.15 -14.25 25.88
CA LYS A 181 2.86 -15.52 26.09
C LYS A 181 3.49 -16.00 24.78
N LEU A 182 2.76 -15.95 23.67
CA LEU A 182 3.27 -16.30 22.35
C LEU A 182 4.38 -15.36 21.90
N ILE A 183 4.21 -14.05 22.11
CA ILE A 183 5.25 -13.04 21.81
C ILE A 183 6.53 -13.38 22.57
N MET A 184 6.45 -13.66 23.87
CA MET A 184 7.61 -13.96 24.70
C MET A 184 8.23 -15.33 24.39
N ASP A 185 7.44 -16.34 24.03
CA ASP A 185 7.95 -17.63 23.57
C ASP A 185 8.73 -17.49 22.25
N ILE A 186 8.21 -16.69 21.30
CA ILE A 186 8.90 -16.37 20.05
C ILE A 186 10.19 -15.60 20.36
N TYR A 187 10.12 -14.56 21.19
CA TYR A 187 11.29 -13.77 21.59
C TYR A 187 12.41 -14.65 22.15
N ASN A 188 12.10 -15.49 23.15
CA ASN A 188 13.07 -16.35 23.80
C ASN A 188 13.67 -17.38 22.83
N PHE A 189 12.83 -18.01 22.01
CA PHE A 189 13.30 -18.96 21.00
C PHE A 189 14.22 -18.29 19.97
N SER A 190 13.87 -17.09 19.51
CA SER A 190 14.71 -16.31 18.60
C SER A 190 16.02 -15.89 19.23
N LYS A 191 16.04 -15.60 20.55
CA LYS A 191 17.24 -15.25 21.32
C LYS A 191 18.20 -16.43 21.38
N GLU A 192 17.69 -17.60 21.76
CA GLU A 192 18.45 -18.85 21.84
C GLU A 192 19.08 -19.23 20.49
N ASN A 193 18.41 -18.88 19.38
CA ASN A 193 18.87 -19.17 18.02
C ASN A 193 19.62 -18.00 17.35
N ASN A 194 19.98 -16.93 18.07
CA ASN A 194 20.68 -15.75 17.55
C ASN A 194 19.98 -15.04 16.37
N LEU A 195 18.65 -15.04 16.36
CA LEU A 195 17.82 -14.43 15.31
C LEU A 195 17.21 -13.09 15.71
N LEU A 196 17.21 -12.70 17.00
CA LEU A 196 16.53 -11.50 17.47
C LEU A 196 16.87 -10.22 16.68
N ARG A 197 18.14 -10.03 16.33
CA ARG A 197 18.57 -8.84 15.58
C ARG A 197 18.01 -8.75 14.16
N ARG A 198 17.51 -9.86 13.62
CA ARG A 198 16.94 -9.97 12.27
C ARG A 198 15.42 -9.76 12.29
N MET A 199 14.83 -9.48 13.45
CA MET A 199 13.40 -9.48 13.64
C MET A 199 12.81 -8.07 13.63
N ILE A 200 11.66 -7.95 12.98
CA ILE A 200 10.81 -6.77 13.01
C ILE A 200 9.45 -7.18 13.58
N TRP A 201 8.96 -6.43 14.56
CA TRP A 201 7.70 -6.68 15.25
C TRP A 201 6.68 -5.62 14.83
N CYS A 202 5.63 -6.03 14.14
CA CYS A 202 4.65 -5.12 13.56
C CYS A 202 3.41 -5.03 14.45
N SER A 203 3.22 -3.85 15.03
CA SER A 203 1.91 -3.40 15.49
C SER A 203 1.19 -2.66 14.36
N LEU A 204 -0.01 -2.17 14.62
CA LEU A 204 -0.81 -1.50 13.60
C LEU A 204 -0.33 -0.06 13.35
N GLU A 205 0.02 0.66 14.41
CA GLU A 205 0.44 2.06 14.38
C GLU A 205 1.96 2.25 14.40
N LYS A 206 2.72 1.19 14.69
CA LYS A 206 4.18 1.23 14.82
C LYS A 206 4.85 -0.07 14.40
N ILE A 207 6.11 0.06 13.99
CA ILE A 207 7.01 -1.05 13.72
C ILE A 207 8.13 -0.98 14.74
N HIS A 208 8.53 -2.13 15.29
CA HIS A 208 9.50 -2.19 16.38
C HIS A 208 10.67 -3.12 16.05
N THR A 209 11.84 -2.79 16.57
CA THR A 209 13.07 -3.60 16.52
C THR A 209 13.84 -3.49 17.83
N PHE A 210 14.79 -4.38 18.08
CA PHE A 210 15.71 -4.26 19.23
C PHE A 210 16.96 -3.44 18.92
N GLU A 211 17.30 -3.30 17.65
CA GLU A 211 18.42 -2.48 17.18
C GLU A 211 18.24 -2.11 15.70
N ILE A 212 18.86 -1.01 15.28
CA ILE A 212 18.99 -0.64 13.87
C ILE A 212 20.27 -1.26 13.33
N ASN A 213 20.16 -1.98 12.23
CA ASN A 213 21.23 -2.72 11.57
C ASN A 213 20.93 -2.92 10.08
N GLU A 214 21.78 -3.68 9.39
CA GLU A 214 21.66 -3.94 7.94
C GLU A 214 20.32 -4.59 7.56
N TYR A 215 19.71 -5.40 8.44
CA TYR A 215 18.42 -6.03 8.18
C TYR A 215 17.27 -5.03 8.25
N THR A 216 17.36 -4.07 9.18
CA THR A 216 16.39 -2.97 9.24
C THR A 216 16.49 -2.06 8.02
N ASP A 217 17.69 -1.79 7.50
CA ASP A 217 17.88 -1.01 6.28
C ASP A 217 17.29 -1.71 5.05
N GLU A 218 17.42 -3.04 4.96
CA GLU A 218 16.76 -3.83 3.93
C GLU A 218 15.23 -3.82 4.07
N PHE A 219 14.71 -3.92 5.30
CA PHE A 219 13.29 -3.88 5.58
C PHE A 219 12.68 -2.53 5.19
N MET A 220 13.37 -1.42 5.48
CA MET A 220 12.90 -0.07 5.16
C MET A 220 12.76 0.21 3.66
N LYS A 221 13.42 -0.57 2.79
CA LYS A 221 13.21 -0.50 1.34
C LYS A 221 11.85 -1.04 0.91
N PHE A 222 11.27 -1.93 1.73
CA PHE A 222 9.98 -2.57 1.49
C PHE A 222 8.85 -1.90 2.30
N GLU A 223 9.11 -1.55 3.56
CA GLU A 223 8.21 -0.86 4.49
C GLU A 223 8.88 0.46 4.89
N PRO A 224 8.59 1.59 4.22
CA PRO A 224 9.35 2.85 4.37
C PRO A 224 9.02 3.61 5.67
N ILE A 225 9.10 2.91 6.80
CA ILE A 225 8.92 3.40 8.16
C ILE A 225 10.18 3.05 8.94
N ILE A 226 10.73 4.03 9.66
CA ILE A 226 11.82 3.79 10.61
C ILE A 226 11.24 3.04 11.81
N PRO A 227 11.73 1.82 12.13
CA PRO A 227 11.27 1.10 13.31
C PRO A 227 11.66 1.82 14.60
N ASP A 228 10.78 1.78 15.60
CA ASP A 228 11.08 2.18 16.96
C ASP A 228 12.02 1.14 17.60
N ILE A 229 13.09 1.59 18.24
CA ILE A 229 13.96 0.72 19.03
C ILE A 229 13.30 0.52 20.40
N ILE A 230 13.06 -0.73 20.77
CA ILE A 230 12.44 -1.13 22.04
C ILE A 230 13.30 -2.15 22.78
N ASP A 231 13.02 -2.32 24.08
CA ASP A 231 13.60 -3.39 24.90
C ASP A 231 12.60 -4.54 25.14
N GLU A 232 13.05 -5.59 25.84
CA GLU A 232 12.25 -6.79 26.13
C GLU A 232 10.98 -6.47 26.92
N GLU A 233 11.06 -5.53 27.88
CA GLU A 233 9.90 -5.16 28.70
C GLU A 233 8.87 -4.36 27.90
N THR A 234 9.36 -3.46 27.05
CA THR A 234 8.51 -2.63 26.19
C THR A 234 7.75 -3.49 25.17
N LEU A 235 8.35 -4.58 24.67
CA LEU A 235 7.72 -5.50 23.70
C LEU A 235 6.42 -6.14 24.21
N LYS A 236 6.22 -6.25 25.53
CA LYS A 236 5.02 -6.86 26.13
C LYS A 236 3.76 -5.99 26.00
N ASN A 237 3.94 -4.69 25.77
CA ASN A 237 2.84 -3.72 25.75
C ASN A 237 2.12 -3.59 24.39
N PRO A 238 2.81 -3.47 23.23
CA PRO A 238 2.13 -3.30 21.96
C PRO A 238 1.41 -4.59 21.53
N LYS A 239 0.26 -4.41 20.86
CA LYS A 239 -0.37 -5.51 20.13
C LYS A 239 0.45 -5.83 18.88
N ILE A 240 1.11 -6.98 18.87
CA ILE A 240 1.87 -7.46 17.71
C ILE A 240 1.00 -8.39 16.88
N TYR A 241 0.84 -8.07 15.59
CA TYR A 241 0.01 -8.85 14.67
C TYR A 241 0.85 -9.68 13.71
N LYS A 242 2.04 -9.19 13.37
CA LYS A 242 2.97 -9.86 12.47
C LYS A 242 4.40 -9.66 12.93
N ILE A 243 5.22 -10.67 12.70
CA ILE A 243 6.67 -10.60 12.89
C ILE A 243 7.34 -10.99 11.58
N TYR A 244 8.34 -10.21 11.17
CA TYR A 244 9.23 -10.56 10.07
C TYR A 244 10.58 -11.01 10.62
N ILE A 245 11.19 -12.02 10.02
CA ILE A 245 12.57 -12.41 10.27
C ILE A 245 13.33 -12.41 8.96
N ARG A 246 14.34 -11.55 8.83
CA ARG A 246 15.20 -11.51 7.63
C ARG A 246 16.21 -12.65 7.69
N LEU A 247 16.12 -13.59 6.75
CA LEU A 247 16.98 -14.76 6.65
C LEU A 247 17.83 -14.75 5.39
N ASP A 248 19.02 -15.34 5.45
CA ASP A 248 19.83 -15.60 4.26
C ASP A 248 19.22 -16.77 3.48
N LYS A 249 19.31 -16.74 2.14
CA LYS A 249 18.68 -17.75 1.26
C LYS A 249 19.10 -19.18 1.64
N GLU A 250 20.34 -19.35 2.07
CA GLU A 250 20.92 -20.63 2.50
C GLU A 250 20.28 -21.18 3.77
N ASN A 251 19.88 -20.30 4.70
CA ASN A 251 19.31 -20.68 5.99
C ASN A 251 17.78 -20.68 6.01
N LEU A 252 17.13 -20.08 5.01
CA LEU A 252 15.68 -19.88 4.93
C LEU A 252 14.90 -21.18 5.18
N SER A 253 15.17 -22.23 4.42
CA SER A 253 14.41 -23.49 4.51
C SER A 253 14.55 -24.17 5.88
N ASN A 254 15.75 -24.13 6.47
CA ASN A 254 16.01 -24.74 7.76
C ASN A 254 15.32 -23.97 8.89
N VAL A 255 15.42 -22.64 8.87
CA VAL A 255 14.78 -21.79 9.89
C VAL A 255 13.26 -21.80 9.74
N LEU A 256 12.73 -21.78 8.51
CA LEU A 256 11.29 -21.94 8.26
C LEU A 256 10.76 -23.21 8.93
N LYS A 257 11.37 -24.36 8.64
CA LYS A 257 10.97 -25.62 9.24
C LYS A 257 11.10 -25.61 10.76
N MET A 258 12.20 -25.06 11.28
CA MET A 258 12.44 -24.94 12.73
C MET A 258 11.34 -24.15 13.44
N TYR A 259 10.88 -23.03 12.87
CA TYR A 259 9.78 -22.24 13.43
C TYR A 259 8.42 -22.93 13.26
N GLN A 260 8.17 -23.56 12.11
CA GLN A 260 6.96 -24.33 11.87
C GLN A 260 6.82 -25.47 12.89
N ASP A 261 7.89 -26.22 13.13
CA ASP A 261 7.90 -27.33 14.08
C ASP A 261 7.75 -26.82 15.53
N LYS A 262 8.41 -25.71 15.89
CA LYS A 262 8.38 -25.16 17.25
C LYS A 262 7.04 -24.52 17.63
N PHE A 263 6.39 -23.85 16.69
CA PHE A 263 5.16 -23.08 16.94
C PHE A 263 3.95 -23.66 16.20
N LEU A 264 3.99 -24.94 15.86
CA LEU A 264 2.88 -25.68 15.27
C LEU A 264 1.60 -25.43 16.07
N ASP A 265 0.49 -25.22 15.36
CA ASP A 265 -0.85 -24.93 15.88
C ASP A 265 -1.01 -23.65 16.71
N ARG A 266 0.07 -22.90 16.94
CA ARG A 266 0.05 -21.63 17.70
C ARG A 266 0.07 -20.40 16.81
N ILE A 267 0.77 -20.49 15.68
CA ILE A 267 0.94 -19.38 14.74
C ILE A 267 1.18 -19.91 13.33
N TYR A 268 0.80 -19.14 12.31
CA TYR A 268 1.17 -19.47 10.94
C TYR A 268 2.56 -18.93 10.62
N VAL A 269 3.38 -19.75 9.98
CA VAL A 269 4.78 -19.43 9.61
C VAL A 269 4.98 -19.70 8.13
N ASP A 270 5.32 -18.66 7.37
CA ASP A 270 5.42 -18.71 5.91
C ASP A 270 6.60 -17.87 5.39
N ASN A 271 6.96 -18.02 4.12
CA ASN A 271 8.04 -17.26 3.47
C ASN A 271 7.61 -16.66 2.11
N LYS A 272 6.36 -16.23 1.98
CA LYS A 272 5.82 -15.65 0.74
C LYS A 272 6.65 -14.47 0.20
N HIS A 273 7.36 -13.75 1.06
CA HIS A 273 8.25 -12.66 0.66
C HIS A 273 9.73 -13.05 0.65
N LYS A 274 10.12 -13.89 -0.31
CA LYS A 274 11.52 -14.24 -0.65
C LYS A 274 12.34 -14.66 0.59
N ILE A 275 13.11 -13.73 1.14
CA ILE A 275 14.09 -13.91 2.22
C ILE A 275 13.54 -13.56 3.60
N TYR A 276 12.26 -13.20 3.67
CA TYR A 276 11.56 -12.98 4.94
C TYR A 276 10.75 -14.20 5.33
N LEU A 277 10.93 -14.61 6.58
CA LEU A 277 9.96 -15.42 7.30
C LEU A 277 8.90 -14.49 7.88
N GLU A 278 7.64 -14.84 7.73
CA GLU A 278 6.50 -14.12 8.28
C GLU A 278 5.78 -15.00 9.29
N LEU A 279 5.58 -14.47 10.49
CA LEU A 279 4.78 -15.08 11.54
C LEU A 279 3.55 -14.21 11.78
N PHE A 280 2.37 -14.81 11.71
CA PHE A 280 1.10 -14.11 11.92
C PHE A 280 0.02 -15.09 12.38
N MET A 281 -1.03 -14.57 13.01
CA MET A 281 -2.12 -15.41 13.53
C MET A 281 -2.84 -16.16 12.39
N PRO A 282 -3.25 -17.42 12.60
CA PRO A 282 -4.00 -18.16 11.60
C PRO A 282 -5.38 -17.54 11.34
N ASN A 283 -6.02 -17.98 10.25
CA ASN A 283 -7.38 -17.56 9.85
C ASN A 283 -7.54 -16.06 9.59
N THR A 284 -6.47 -15.37 9.19
CA THR A 284 -6.50 -13.96 8.75
C THR A 284 -6.42 -13.90 7.23
N ASN A 285 -7.44 -13.31 6.60
CA ASN A 285 -7.39 -12.90 5.20
C ASN A 285 -8.25 -11.64 5.00
N LYS A 286 -8.03 -10.92 3.89
CA LYS A 286 -8.76 -9.69 3.59
C LYS A 286 -10.27 -9.90 3.44
N PHE A 287 -10.71 -11.09 3.01
CA PHE A 287 -12.12 -11.37 2.77
C PHE A 287 -12.95 -11.49 4.05
N GLU A 288 -12.39 -12.01 5.15
CA GLU A 288 -13.08 -12.00 6.45
C GLU A 288 -13.41 -10.56 6.89
N SER A 289 -12.48 -9.64 6.67
CA SER A 289 -12.67 -8.21 6.92
C SER A 289 -13.67 -7.56 5.99
N VAL A 290 -13.69 -7.92 4.70
CA VAL A 290 -14.72 -7.52 3.74
C VAL A 290 -16.10 -7.92 4.24
N LYS A 291 -16.28 -9.17 4.67
CA LYS A 291 -17.55 -9.66 5.21
C LYS A 291 -17.97 -8.89 6.47
N ALA A 292 -17.04 -8.63 7.39
CA ALA A 292 -17.31 -7.89 8.60
C ALA A 292 -17.78 -6.46 8.31
N LEU A 293 -17.11 -5.74 7.41
CA LEU A 293 -17.48 -4.37 7.03
C LEU A 293 -18.78 -4.32 6.21
N CYS A 294 -18.98 -5.22 5.26
CA CYS A 294 -20.25 -5.34 4.53
C CYS A 294 -21.42 -5.57 5.49
N LYS A 295 -21.26 -6.47 6.48
CA LYS A 295 -22.27 -6.69 7.53
C LYS A 295 -22.51 -5.44 8.38
N HIS A 296 -21.45 -4.74 8.81
CA HIS A 296 -21.55 -3.52 9.60
C HIS A 296 -22.37 -2.44 8.86
N PHE A 297 -22.17 -2.31 7.54
CA PHE A 297 -22.87 -1.33 6.72
C PHE A 297 -24.22 -1.77 6.16
N ASP A 298 -24.67 -3.00 6.46
CA ASP A 298 -25.84 -3.63 5.84
C ASP A 298 -25.77 -3.63 4.30
N ILE A 299 -24.59 -3.94 3.76
CA ILE A 299 -24.31 -4.03 2.32
C ILE A 299 -24.12 -5.50 1.94
N SER A 300 -24.88 -5.97 0.95
CA SER A 300 -24.69 -7.30 0.37
C SER A 300 -23.32 -7.42 -0.29
N LEU A 301 -22.66 -8.58 -0.17
CA LEU A 301 -21.43 -8.85 -0.93
C LEU A 301 -21.64 -8.73 -2.44
N ASN A 302 -22.87 -8.92 -2.95
CA ASN A 302 -23.19 -8.72 -4.37
C ASN A 302 -23.08 -7.26 -4.81
N ASP A 303 -23.23 -6.31 -3.88
CA ASP A 303 -23.12 -4.86 -4.10
C ASP A 303 -21.71 -4.34 -3.76
N ALA A 304 -20.77 -5.25 -3.47
CA ALA A 304 -19.38 -4.93 -3.18
C ALA A 304 -18.48 -5.11 -4.40
N LEU A 305 -17.52 -4.20 -4.53
CA LEU A 305 -16.44 -4.23 -5.51
C LEU A 305 -15.11 -4.51 -4.81
N ALA A 306 -14.28 -5.40 -5.37
CA ALA A 306 -12.91 -5.65 -4.89
C ALA A 306 -11.89 -5.50 -6.04
N ILE A 307 -10.77 -4.85 -5.76
CA ILE A 307 -9.65 -4.69 -6.71
C ILE A 307 -8.36 -5.16 -6.04
N GLY A 308 -7.57 -6.00 -6.72
CA GLY A 308 -6.31 -6.51 -6.19
C GLY A 308 -5.38 -7.10 -7.25
N ASP A 309 -4.15 -7.42 -6.86
CA ASP A 309 -3.12 -8.00 -7.73
C ASP A 309 -2.43 -9.24 -7.10
N GLY A 310 -2.50 -9.35 -5.78
CA GLY A 310 -1.73 -10.27 -4.98
C GLY A 310 -2.45 -11.57 -4.64
N VAL A 311 -1.69 -12.56 -4.19
CA VAL A 311 -2.24 -13.84 -3.71
C VAL A 311 -3.12 -13.65 -2.48
N ASN A 312 -2.80 -12.66 -1.64
CA ASN A 312 -3.58 -12.24 -0.47
C ASN A 312 -4.91 -11.54 -0.83
N ASP A 313 -5.19 -11.30 -2.10
CA ASP A 313 -6.46 -10.73 -2.59
C ASP A 313 -7.42 -11.80 -3.11
N ILE A 314 -6.94 -13.03 -3.35
CA ILE A 314 -7.71 -14.09 -4.02
C ILE A 314 -9.06 -14.32 -3.33
N GLU A 315 -9.06 -14.46 -2.00
CA GLU A 315 -10.28 -14.73 -1.26
C GLU A 315 -11.30 -13.60 -1.41
N MET A 316 -10.87 -12.34 -1.39
CA MET A 316 -11.80 -11.22 -1.55
C MET A 316 -12.27 -11.07 -2.99
N LEU A 317 -11.40 -11.33 -3.98
CA LEU A 317 -11.75 -11.31 -5.39
C LEU A 317 -12.76 -12.40 -5.75
N GLN A 318 -12.68 -13.58 -5.15
CA GLN A 318 -13.66 -14.64 -5.36
C GLN A 318 -14.98 -14.38 -4.63
N GLY A 319 -14.93 -13.70 -3.49
CA GLY A 319 -16.03 -13.61 -2.55
C GLY A 319 -17.04 -12.49 -2.78
N VAL A 320 -16.74 -11.49 -3.60
CA VAL A 320 -17.63 -10.34 -3.86
C VAL A 320 -18.37 -10.41 -5.20
N GLY A 321 -19.42 -9.58 -5.31
CA GLY A 321 -20.27 -9.44 -6.49
C GLY A 321 -19.54 -8.95 -7.72
N THR A 322 -18.58 -8.04 -7.56
CA THR A 322 -17.78 -7.48 -8.64
C THR A 322 -16.32 -7.47 -8.25
N SER A 323 -15.47 -8.18 -8.99
CA SER A 323 -14.05 -8.25 -8.66
C SER A 323 -13.17 -8.09 -9.88
N ILE A 324 -12.09 -7.34 -9.70
CA ILE A 324 -11.17 -7.00 -10.78
C ILE A 324 -9.75 -7.29 -10.33
N ALA A 325 -9.05 -8.13 -11.10
CA ALA A 325 -7.61 -8.25 -10.99
C ALA A 325 -6.94 -7.27 -11.96
N VAL A 326 -5.93 -6.52 -11.53
CA VAL A 326 -5.20 -5.60 -12.42
C VAL A 326 -4.29 -6.33 -13.40
N GLN A 327 -3.89 -5.68 -14.49
CA GLN A 327 -3.13 -6.32 -15.58
C GLN A 327 -1.74 -6.81 -15.14
N ASN A 328 -1.11 -6.19 -14.15
CA ASN A 328 0.17 -6.65 -13.59
C ASN A 328 0.03 -7.87 -12.67
N ALA A 329 -1.20 -8.25 -12.28
CA ALA A 329 -1.44 -9.42 -11.45
C ALA A 329 -1.03 -10.73 -12.14
N SER A 330 -0.65 -11.73 -11.35
CA SER A 330 -0.35 -13.07 -11.88
C SER A 330 -1.59 -13.73 -12.50
N SER A 331 -1.39 -14.68 -13.43
CA SER A 331 -2.51 -15.43 -14.06
C SER A 331 -3.43 -16.09 -13.02
N LYS A 332 -2.85 -16.67 -11.96
CA LYS A 332 -3.60 -17.27 -10.86
C LYS A 332 -4.57 -16.28 -10.19
N VAL A 333 -4.13 -15.04 -9.97
CA VAL A 333 -4.98 -13.99 -9.36
C VAL A 333 -6.04 -13.52 -10.36
N LYS A 334 -5.66 -13.31 -11.62
CA LYS A 334 -6.60 -12.94 -12.69
C LYS A 334 -7.70 -13.98 -12.89
N GLU A 335 -7.39 -15.26 -12.77
CA GLU A 335 -8.36 -16.35 -12.83
C GLU A 335 -9.40 -16.27 -11.72
N CYS A 336 -9.05 -15.72 -10.55
CA CYS A 336 -9.92 -15.62 -9.37
C CYS A 336 -10.86 -14.40 -9.38
N ALA A 337 -10.54 -13.33 -10.12
CA ALA A 337 -11.42 -12.16 -10.27
C ALA A 337 -12.48 -12.38 -11.35
N LYS A 338 -13.55 -11.58 -11.40
CA LYS A 338 -14.57 -11.66 -12.49
C LYS A 338 -14.12 -10.95 -13.77
N TYR A 339 -13.35 -9.88 -13.61
CA TYR A 339 -12.85 -9.05 -14.69
C TYR A 339 -11.34 -8.82 -14.56
N VAL A 340 -10.71 -8.40 -15.65
CA VAL A 340 -9.32 -7.95 -15.65
C VAL A 340 -9.29 -6.47 -16.01
N GLY A 341 -8.68 -5.67 -15.14
CA GLY A 341 -8.52 -4.23 -15.31
C GLY A 341 -7.17 -3.87 -15.92
N PRO A 342 -6.91 -2.56 -16.09
CA PRO A 342 -5.60 -2.05 -16.51
C PRO A 342 -4.49 -2.39 -15.51
N SER A 343 -3.25 -2.06 -15.89
CA SER A 343 -2.12 -2.15 -14.96
C SER A 343 -2.23 -1.09 -13.88
N ASN A 344 -1.65 -1.34 -12.71
CA ASN A 344 -1.48 -0.33 -11.66
C ASN A 344 -0.76 0.95 -12.13
N ASN A 345 0.09 0.84 -13.15
CA ASN A 345 0.76 1.97 -13.80
C ASN A 345 -0.16 2.75 -14.79
N ASP A 346 -1.29 2.18 -15.17
CA ASP A 346 -2.24 2.72 -16.15
C ASP A 346 -3.56 3.11 -15.47
N ASP A 347 -3.47 3.73 -14.27
CA ASP A 347 -4.62 4.27 -13.54
C ASP A 347 -5.76 3.25 -13.32
N ALA A 348 -5.42 2.00 -13.01
CA ALA A 348 -6.39 0.91 -12.95
C ALA A 348 -7.65 1.24 -12.13
N VAL A 349 -7.47 1.82 -10.94
CA VAL A 349 -8.58 2.17 -10.05
C VAL A 349 -9.51 3.21 -10.67
N HIS A 350 -8.96 4.22 -11.38
CA HIS A 350 -9.77 5.18 -12.15
C HIS A 350 -10.66 4.48 -13.17
N HIS A 351 -10.07 3.67 -14.04
CA HIS A 351 -10.82 3.00 -15.11
C HIS A 351 -11.87 2.03 -14.57
N ILE A 352 -11.57 1.33 -13.47
CA ILE A 352 -12.48 0.40 -12.82
C ILE A 352 -13.66 1.15 -12.19
N LEU A 353 -13.42 2.19 -11.40
CA LEU A 353 -14.50 2.96 -10.78
C LEU A 353 -15.34 3.66 -11.85
N ARG A 354 -14.73 4.23 -12.90
CA ARG A 354 -15.47 4.80 -14.04
C ARG A 354 -16.37 3.77 -14.72
N THR A 355 -15.98 2.49 -14.73
CA THR A 355 -16.74 1.40 -15.36
C THR A 355 -17.91 0.95 -14.49
N PHE A 356 -17.68 0.67 -13.20
CA PHE A 356 -18.69 0.05 -12.34
C PHE A 356 -19.45 1.02 -11.43
N CYS A 357 -18.98 2.27 -11.28
CA CYS A 357 -19.54 3.28 -10.39
C CYS A 357 -20.10 4.51 -11.14
N GLY A 358 -19.92 4.55 -12.47
CA GLY A 358 -20.46 5.58 -13.36
C GLY A 358 -19.93 7.00 -13.13
N ILE A 359 -18.75 7.15 -12.53
CA ILE A 359 -18.13 8.45 -12.17
C ILE A 359 -17.47 9.19 -13.34
#